data_AF-A0A497LH14-F1
#
_entry.id   AF-A0A497LH14-F1
#
_cell.length_a   1.000
_cell.length_b   1.000
_cell.length_c   1.000
_cell.angle_alpha   90.00
_cell.angle_beta   90.00
_cell.angle_gamma   90.00
#
_symmetry.space_group_name_H-M   'P 1'
#
loop_
_entity.id
_entity.type
_entity.pdbx_description
1 polymer ?
#
loop_
_entity_poly.entity_id
_entity_poly.type
_entity_poly.pdbx_seq_one_letter_code
_entity_poly.pdbx_strand_id
1 'polypeptide(L)'
;MVLHMDLYKVYGDTLGENPRGRPPLDLTVLAKPYKIRPPRHHEGGRMALSVDIKACSGCGTCELICAFKHFGVHNPRKSAIRVMPPTSDRPWNVPIVCRQCGKPKCAEECPVNAIYKADNGVVLVDQEACVGCRACAEACPFGAIFFHPDIPTPIKCDLCGGDPECVKWCPTGALRLKSPLALGDEARQRTARAMAGVVK
;
A
#
# COMPACT_ATOMS: atom_id res chain seq x y z
N MET A 1 -39.26 12.91 -25.35
CA MET A 1 -38.81 11.94 -26.37
C MET A 1 -37.64 12.56 -27.13
N VAL A 2 -36.41 12.36 -26.66
CA VAL A 2 -35.19 12.66 -27.43
C VAL A 2 -34.11 11.64 -27.05
N LEU A 3 -33.94 10.66 -27.93
CA LEU A 3 -32.70 9.98 -28.36
C LEU A 3 -31.70 9.54 -27.27
N HIS A 4 -31.87 8.30 -26.79
CA HIS A 4 -30.77 7.43 -26.34
C HIS A 4 -30.24 6.68 -27.57
N MET A 5 -29.07 7.06 -28.08
CA MET A 5 -28.35 6.33 -29.13
C MET A 5 -27.00 5.82 -28.58
N ASP A 6 -26.96 4.51 -28.36
CA ASP A 6 -25.93 3.59 -28.85
C ASP A 6 -24.44 3.96 -28.66
N LEU A 7 -23.97 3.98 -27.41
CA LEU A 7 -22.54 3.81 -27.11
C LEU A 7 -22.08 2.34 -27.06
N TYR A 8 -23.02 1.37 -27.12
CA TYR A 8 -22.71 -0.07 -27.08
C TYR A 8 -22.31 -0.69 -28.43
N LYS A 9 -22.52 0.02 -29.55
CA LYS A 9 -22.24 -0.54 -30.90
C LYS A 9 -20.82 -0.32 -31.41
N VAL A 10 -20.00 0.51 -30.76
CA VAL A 10 -18.65 0.83 -31.28
C VAL A 10 -17.62 -0.27 -30.98
N TYR A 11 -17.90 -1.17 -30.02
CA TYR A 11 -16.94 -2.19 -29.57
C TYR A 11 -17.43 -3.65 -29.70
N GLY A 12 -18.50 -3.90 -30.46
CA GLY A 12 -19.10 -5.23 -30.60
C GLY A 12 -18.42 -6.16 -31.61
N ASP A 13 -17.72 -5.64 -32.62
CA ASP A 13 -17.40 -6.42 -33.82
C ASP A 13 -15.93 -6.86 -33.95
N THR A 14 -15.12 -6.79 -32.89
CA THR A 14 -13.73 -7.31 -32.89
C THR A 14 -13.41 -8.28 -31.77
N LEU A 15 -14.42 -9.00 -31.25
CA LEU A 15 -14.18 -10.21 -30.45
C LEU A 15 -13.85 -11.39 -31.36
N GLY A 16 -12.74 -11.26 -32.08
CA GLY A 16 -11.99 -12.40 -32.57
C GLY A 16 -11.44 -13.18 -31.39
N GLU A 17 -11.55 -14.50 -31.45
CA GLU A 17 -11.12 -15.42 -30.42
C GLU A 17 -9.71 -15.09 -29.92
N ASN A 18 -9.56 -14.94 -28.60
CA ASN A 18 -8.28 -14.73 -27.95
C ASN A 18 -7.33 -15.90 -28.29
N PRO A 19 -6.21 -15.69 -29.00
CA PRO A 19 -5.31 -16.77 -29.41
C PRO A 19 -4.59 -17.46 -28.24
N ARG A 20 -4.85 -17.05 -26.99
CA ARG A 20 -4.26 -17.61 -25.77
C ARG A 20 -5.26 -18.30 -24.84
N GLY A 21 -6.50 -18.53 -25.27
CA GLY A 21 -7.47 -19.34 -24.53
C GLY A 21 -7.77 -18.84 -23.11
N ARG A 22 -7.49 -17.58 -22.78
CA ARG A 22 -7.87 -17.02 -21.47
C ARG A 22 -9.34 -16.63 -21.55
N PRO A 23 -10.17 -17.08 -20.59
CA PRO A 23 -11.57 -16.67 -20.55
C PRO A 23 -11.65 -15.13 -20.46
N PRO A 24 -12.71 -14.53 -21.03
CA PRO A 24 -12.92 -13.09 -20.95
C PRO A 24 -12.90 -12.63 -19.49
N LEU A 25 -12.31 -11.46 -19.23
CA LEU A 25 -12.27 -10.90 -17.89
C LEU A 25 -13.69 -10.81 -17.34
N ASP A 26 -13.94 -11.53 -16.24
CA ASP A 26 -15.19 -11.40 -15.49
C ASP A 26 -15.23 -10.01 -14.84
N LEU A 27 -15.93 -9.08 -15.49
CA LEU A 27 -16.10 -7.71 -15.03
C LEU A 27 -16.91 -7.61 -13.73
N THR A 28 -17.56 -8.70 -13.26
CA THR A 28 -18.23 -8.72 -11.95
C THR A 28 -17.25 -8.68 -10.77
N VAL A 29 -15.96 -8.91 -11.00
CA VAL A 29 -14.90 -8.75 -9.99
C VAL A 29 -14.64 -7.26 -9.68
N LEU A 30 -14.94 -6.34 -10.61
CA LEU A 30 -14.77 -4.89 -10.42
C LEU A 30 -15.80 -4.28 -9.45
N ALA A 31 -16.88 -4.99 -9.14
CA ALA A 31 -17.99 -4.51 -8.31
C ALA A 31 -17.98 -5.08 -6.87
N LYS A 32 -16.99 -5.88 -6.49
CA LYS A 32 -16.95 -6.44 -5.12
C LYS A 32 -16.41 -5.39 -4.15
N PRO A 33 -17.16 -5.06 -3.07
CA PRO A 33 -16.63 -4.20 -2.01
C PRO A 33 -15.35 -4.84 -1.47
N TYR A 34 -14.33 -4.01 -1.29
CA TYR A 34 -13.03 -4.38 -0.77
C TYR A 34 -13.19 -5.07 0.60
N LYS A 35 -13.27 -6.40 0.61
CA LYS A 35 -13.35 -7.18 1.85
C LYS A 35 -11.93 -7.40 2.40
N ILE A 36 -11.59 -6.62 3.41
CA ILE A 36 -10.39 -6.81 4.24
C ILE A 36 -10.45 -8.24 4.83
N ARG A 37 -9.49 -9.10 4.49
CA ARG A 37 -9.35 -10.40 5.17
C ARG A 37 -8.50 -10.20 6.42
N PRO A 38 -8.95 -10.65 7.61
CA PRO A 38 -8.11 -10.61 8.80
C PRO A 38 -6.90 -11.52 8.59
N PRO A 39 -5.69 -11.10 8.97
CA PRO A 39 -4.49 -11.89 8.79
C PRO A 39 -4.36 -13.05 9.75
N ARG A 40 -3.69 -14.11 9.27
CA ARG A 40 -3.32 -15.27 10.09
C ARG A 40 -2.28 -14.84 11.13
N HIS A 41 -2.48 -15.30 12.36
CA HIS A 41 -1.66 -14.98 13.52
C HIS A 41 -0.16 -15.19 13.25
N HIS A 42 0.61 -14.11 13.24
CA HIS A 42 2.06 -14.19 13.41
C HIS A 42 2.35 -14.02 14.90
N GLU A 43 2.92 -15.04 15.53
CA GLU A 43 3.45 -14.95 16.88
C GLU A 43 4.48 -13.81 16.92
N GLY A 44 4.24 -12.78 17.74
CA GLY A 44 5.24 -11.75 18.03
C GLY A 44 4.94 -10.32 17.55
N GLY A 45 3.76 -9.79 17.88
CA GLY A 45 3.54 -8.35 18.00
C GLY A 45 3.38 -7.55 16.69
N ARG A 46 3.30 -6.22 16.85
CA ARG A 46 3.10 -5.23 15.78
C ARG A 46 4.13 -5.43 14.66
N MET A 47 3.72 -5.40 13.39
CA MET A 47 4.62 -5.45 12.24
C MET A 47 4.61 -4.13 11.46
N ALA A 48 5.69 -3.84 10.72
CA ALA A 48 5.78 -2.68 9.84
C ALA A 48 6.69 -2.96 8.64
N LEU A 49 6.50 -2.20 7.56
CA LEU A 49 7.41 -2.21 6.43
C LEU A 49 8.70 -1.44 6.77
N SER A 50 9.83 -2.11 6.58
CA SER A 50 11.18 -1.54 6.57
C SER A 50 11.60 -1.26 5.14
N VAL A 51 12.28 -0.13 4.94
CA VAL A 51 12.77 0.33 3.64
C VAL A 51 14.28 0.47 3.70
N ASP A 52 14.98 -0.24 2.82
CA ASP A 52 16.39 0.01 2.52
C ASP A 52 16.49 0.86 1.25
N ILE A 53 16.74 2.15 1.45
CA ILE A 53 16.82 3.13 0.37
C ILE A 53 18.02 2.88 -0.56
N LYS A 54 19.11 2.27 -0.06
CA LYS A 54 20.31 2.02 -0.86
C LYS A 54 20.07 0.88 -1.85
N ALA A 55 19.20 -0.06 -1.51
CA ALA A 55 18.79 -1.14 -2.38
C ALA A 55 17.64 -0.74 -3.33
N CYS A 56 17.00 0.42 -3.16
CA CYS A 56 15.83 0.80 -3.95
C CYS A 56 16.21 1.30 -5.35
N SER A 57 15.87 0.52 -6.39
CA SER A 57 16.08 0.91 -7.78
C SER A 57 15.06 1.90 -8.34
N GLY A 58 13.94 2.13 -7.63
CA GLY A 58 12.86 2.98 -8.12
C GLY A 58 11.92 2.34 -9.15
N CYS A 59 11.98 1.01 -9.33
CA CYS A 59 11.24 0.30 -10.38
C CYS A 59 9.69 0.38 -10.34
N GLY A 60 9.09 0.88 -9.26
CA GLY A 60 7.62 1.02 -9.14
C GLY A 60 6.82 -0.29 -8.99
N THR A 61 7.47 -1.46 -8.99
CA THR A 61 6.79 -2.76 -8.86
C THR A 61 5.92 -2.86 -7.60
N CYS A 62 6.40 -2.29 -6.50
CA CYS A 62 5.68 -2.26 -5.23
C CYS A 62 4.37 -1.44 -5.29
N GLU A 63 4.32 -0.39 -6.10
CA GLU A 63 3.13 0.43 -6.32
C GLU A 63 2.13 -0.31 -7.21
N LEU A 64 2.61 -0.87 -8.33
CA LEU A 64 1.79 -1.63 -9.26
C LEU A 64 1.14 -2.85 -8.60
N ILE A 65 1.92 -3.68 -7.89
CA ILE A 65 1.38 -4.88 -7.26
C ILE A 65 0.41 -4.55 -6.12
N CYS A 66 0.64 -3.44 -5.41
CA CYS A 66 -0.26 -2.98 -4.37
C CYS A 66 -1.61 -2.53 -4.99
N ALA A 67 -1.59 -1.70 -6.03
CA ALA A 67 -2.80 -1.31 -6.74
C ALA A 67 -3.55 -2.52 -7.33
N PHE A 68 -2.82 -3.48 -7.90
CA PHE A 68 -3.41 -4.71 -8.42
C PHE A 68 -4.02 -5.58 -7.32
N LYS A 69 -3.33 -5.76 -6.20
CA LYS A 69 -3.80 -6.56 -5.06
C LYS A 69 -5.10 -6.01 -4.47
N HIS A 70 -5.20 -4.69 -4.33
CA HIS A 70 -6.32 -4.06 -3.63
C HIS A 70 -7.48 -3.67 -4.56
N PHE A 71 -7.19 -3.30 -5.80
CA PHE A 71 -8.17 -2.74 -6.72
C PHE A 71 -8.26 -3.47 -8.07
N GLY A 72 -7.40 -4.47 -8.33
CA GLY A 72 -7.39 -5.21 -9.61
C GLY A 72 -6.92 -4.38 -10.81
N VAL A 73 -6.35 -3.19 -10.58
CA VAL A 73 -6.00 -2.22 -11.63
C VAL A 73 -4.51 -1.94 -11.68
N HIS A 74 -4.02 -1.57 -12.86
CA HIS A 74 -2.62 -1.26 -13.12
C HIS A 74 -2.40 0.26 -13.03
N ASN A 75 -2.80 0.87 -11.91
CA ASN A 75 -2.68 2.30 -11.67
C ASN A 75 -1.91 2.55 -10.36
N PRO A 76 -0.61 2.89 -10.42
CA PRO A 76 0.21 3.18 -9.23
C PRO A 76 -0.38 4.23 -8.29
N ARG A 77 -1.22 5.16 -8.79
CA ARG A 77 -1.86 6.18 -7.95
C ARG A 77 -2.89 5.60 -6.99
N LYS A 78 -3.40 4.39 -7.25
CA LYS A 78 -4.30 3.64 -6.37
C LYS A 78 -3.54 2.72 -5.39
N SER A 79 -2.23 2.89 -5.21
CA SER A 79 -1.46 2.09 -4.27
C SER A 79 -1.32 2.76 -2.90
N ALA A 80 -1.07 1.94 -1.88
CA ALA A 80 -0.84 2.37 -0.50
C ALA A 80 0.66 2.60 -0.17
N ILE A 81 1.48 2.75 -1.20
CA ILE A 81 2.92 2.99 -1.15
C ILE A 81 3.27 3.96 -2.28
N ARG A 82 4.22 4.88 -2.07
CA ARG A 82 4.65 5.81 -3.13
C ARG A 82 6.16 5.85 -3.21
N VAL A 83 6.73 5.58 -4.37
CA VAL A 83 8.17 5.74 -4.58
C VAL A 83 8.44 7.19 -4.99
N MET A 84 9.18 7.91 -4.16
CA MET A 84 9.60 9.27 -4.48
C MET A 84 10.89 9.20 -5.32
N PRO A 85 10.86 9.62 -6.59
CA PRO A 85 12.04 9.59 -7.46
C PRO A 85 13.13 10.53 -6.93
N PRO A 86 14.42 10.32 -7.25
CA PRO A 86 15.48 11.19 -6.77
C PRO A 86 15.31 12.63 -7.27
N THR A 87 15.81 13.57 -6.49
CA THR A 87 15.92 15.00 -6.81
C THR A 87 17.38 15.45 -6.57
N SER A 88 17.73 16.67 -6.98
CA SER A 88 19.10 17.20 -6.80
C SER A 88 19.55 17.23 -5.34
N ASP A 89 18.62 17.46 -4.41
CA ASP A 89 18.81 17.48 -2.96
C ASP A 89 18.63 16.10 -2.29
N ARG A 90 18.02 15.13 -3.00
CA ARG A 90 17.77 13.76 -2.51
C ARG A 90 18.11 12.73 -3.59
N PRO A 91 19.35 12.22 -3.65
CA PRO A 91 19.82 11.36 -4.76
C PRO A 91 19.34 9.89 -4.67
N TRP A 92 18.34 9.59 -3.86
CA TRP A 92 17.83 8.23 -3.63
C TRP A 92 16.36 8.10 -3.98
N ASN A 93 15.97 6.97 -4.55
CA ASN A 93 14.56 6.57 -4.58
C ASN A 93 14.10 6.26 -3.15
N VAL A 94 13.03 6.91 -2.69
CA VAL A 94 12.53 6.73 -1.33
C VAL A 94 11.08 6.25 -1.35
N PRO A 95 10.85 4.96 -1.09
CA PRO A 95 9.50 4.45 -0.83
C PRO A 95 8.90 5.01 0.46
N ILE A 96 7.79 5.73 0.33
CA ILE A 96 6.95 6.21 1.42
C ILE A 96 5.94 5.11 1.76
N VAL A 97 6.03 4.61 3.00
CA VAL A 97 5.22 3.48 3.50
C VAL A 97 4.60 3.79 4.85
N CYS A 98 3.44 3.19 5.12
CA CYS A 98 2.83 3.28 6.44
C CYS A 98 3.70 2.55 7.47
N ARG A 99 3.98 3.22 8.60
CA ARG A 99 4.82 2.68 9.69
C ARG A 99 4.04 1.87 10.72
N GLN A 100 2.73 1.72 10.53
CA GLN A 100 1.81 1.02 11.44
C GLN A 100 2.03 1.43 12.89
N CYS A 101 1.89 2.73 13.19
CA CYS A 101 2.36 3.35 14.43
C CYS A 101 1.78 2.72 15.70
N GLY A 102 2.57 2.72 16.78
CA GLY A 102 2.12 2.33 18.12
C GLY A 102 1.00 3.23 18.68
N LYS A 103 1.10 4.53 18.42
CA LYS A 103 0.03 5.51 18.65
C LYS A 103 -0.25 6.22 17.32
N PRO A 104 -1.27 5.77 16.56
CA PRO A 104 -1.53 6.30 15.23
C PRO A 104 -2.24 7.65 15.31
N LYS A 105 -1.50 8.75 15.07
CA LYS A 105 -2.08 10.10 14.94
C LYS A 105 -3.24 10.16 13.94
N CYS A 106 -3.16 9.39 12.86
CA CYS A 106 -4.24 9.31 11.89
C CYS A 106 -5.56 8.74 12.45
N ALA A 107 -5.49 7.90 13.50
CA ALA A 107 -6.67 7.44 14.22
C ALA A 107 -7.16 8.49 15.22
N GLU A 108 -6.24 9.12 15.95
CA GLU A 108 -6.54 10.18 16.93
C GLU A 108 -7.28 11.36 16.29
N GLU A 109 -6.90 11.75 15.07
CA GLU A 109 -7.50 12.85 14.32
C GLU A 109 -8.75 12.45 13.50
N CYS A 110 -9.20 11.19 13.58
CA CYS A 110 -10.37 10.75 12.82
C CYS A 110 -11.67 11.11 13.56
N PRO A 111 -12.49 12.07 13.08
CA PRO A 111 -13.65 12.56 13.82
C PRO A 111 -14.78 11.52 13.98
N VAL A 112 -14.77 10.48 13.15
CA VAL A 112 -15.77 9.41 13.12
C VAL A 112 -15.19 8.05 13.55
N ASN A 113 -13.96 8.04 14.08
CA ASN A 113 -13.27 6.81 14.53
C ASN A 113 -13.18 5.70 13.46
N ALA A 114 -13.19 6.06 12.17
CA ALA A 114 -13.07 5.09 11.07
C ALA A 114 -11.67 4.46 10.99
N ILE A 115 -10.64 5.06 11.59
CA ILE A 115 -9.30 4.47 11.64
C ILE A 115 -9.08 3.88 13.03
N TYR A 116 -8.77 2.59 13.10
CA TYR A 116 -8.62 1.86 14.35
C TYR A 116 -7.42 0.93 14.30
N LYS A 117 -7.03 0.41 15.47
CA LYS A 117 -5.98 -0.60 15.60
C LYS A 117 -6.61 -1.95 15.88
N ALA A 118 -6.34 -2.92 15.03
CA ALA A 118 -6.75 -4.30 15.24
C ALA A 118 -5.87 -4.99 16.30
N ASP A 119 -6.32 -6.15 16.80
CA ASP A 119 -5.65 -6.89 17.88
C ASP A 119 -4.21 -7.30 17.56
N ASN A 120 -3.92 -7.53 16.27
CA ASN A 120 -2.58 -7.81 15.75
C ASN A 120 -1.67 -6.57 15.65
N GLY A 121 -2.14 -5.40 16.07
CA GLY A 121 -1.41 -4.14 16.06
C GLY A 121 -1.41 -3.40 14.71
N VAL A 122 -2.05 -3.95 13.67
CA VAL A 122 -2.21 -3.28 12.36
C VAL A 122 -3.24 -2.17 12.49
N VAL A 123 -2.91 -0.99 11.99
CA VAL A 123 -3.85 0.13 11.89
C VAL A 123 -4.65 -0.09 10.62
N LEU A 124 -5.98 -0.03 10.67
CA LEU A 124 -6.88 -0.27 9.55
C LEU A 124 -7.84 0.91 9.38
N VAL A 125 -8.52 0.94 8.24
CA VAL A 125 -9.57 1.92 7.92
C VAL A 125 -10.85 1.14 7.70
N ASP A 126 -11.87 1.43 8.51
CA ASP A 126 -13.26 1.11 8.22
C ASP A 126 -13.76 2.00 7.08
N GLN A 127 -14.03 1.38 5.94
CA GLN A 127 -14.42 2.06 4.72
C GLN A 127 -15.88 2.53 4.77
N GLU A 128 -16.72 1.86 5.55
CA GLU A 128 -18.15 2.16 5.67
C GLU A 128 -18.38 3.32 6.63
N ALA A 129 -17.59 3.40 7.71
CA ALA A 129 -17.63 4.52 8.65
C ALA A 129 -16.93 5.79 8.13
N CYS A 130 -16.05 5.69 7.14
CA CYS A 130 -15.23 6.81 6.68
C CYS A 130 -16.04 7.84 5.88
N VAL A 131 -15.99 9.10 6.31
CA VAL A 131 -16.66 10.23 5.64
C VAL A 131 -15.78 10.97 4.63
N GLY A 132 -14.57 10.49 4.35
CA GLY A 132 -13.68 11.09 3.34
C GLY A 132 -13.11 12.47 3.68
N CYS A 133 -13.11 12.89 4.96
CA CYS A 133 -12.72 14.24 5.41
C CYS A 133 -11.22 14.58 5.28
N ARG A 134 -10.37 13.59 4.95
CA ARG A 134 -8.91 13.75 4.72
C ARG A 134 -8.04 14.20 5.89
N ALA A 135 -8.60 14.50 7.07
CA ALA A 135 -7.83 14.87 8.27
C ALA A 135 -6.68 13.88 8.59
N CYS A 136 -6.92 12.58 8.38
CA CYS A 136 -5.90 11.55 8.59
C CYS A 136 -4.63 11.71 7.74
N ALA A 137 -4.74 12.23 6.50
CA ALA A 137 -3.57 12.43 5.63
C ALA A 137 -2.70 13.58 6.10
N GLU A 138 -3.31 14.67 6.55
CA GLU A 138 -2.59 15.81 7.15
C GLU A 138 -1.93 15.41 8.48
N ALA A 139 -2.63 14.59 9.27
CA ALA A 139 -2.13 14.09 10.55
C ALA A 139 -0.94 13.12 10.43
N CYS A 140 -0.74 12.48 9.27
CA CYS A 140 0.27 11.45 9.10
C CYS A 140 1.67 12.06 8.97
N PRO A 141 2.57 11.91 9.96
CA PRO A 141 3.90 12.53 9.89
C PRO A 141 4.81 11.91 8.82
N PHE A 142 4.40 10.77 8.26
CA PHE A 142 5.14 10.07 7.21
C PHE A 142 4.55 10.30 5.81
N GLY A 143 3.43 11.03 5.68
CA GLY A 143 2.75 11.21 4.39
C GLY A 143 2.28 9.90 3.74
N ALA A 144 1.97 8.88 4.55
CA ALA A 144 1.71 7.52 4.09
C ALA A 144 0.21 7.17 3.97
N ILE A 145 -0.64 8.19 3.80
CA ILE A 145 -2.07 8.04 3.53
C ILE A 145 -2.35 8.74 2.21
N PHE A 146 -2.90 7.99 1.26
CA PHE A 146 -3.10 8.45 -0.10
C PHE A 146 -4.59 8.56 -0.43
N PHE A 147 -4.91 9.33 -1.47
CA PHE A 147 -6.25 9.48 -1.99
C PHE A 147 -6.23 9.38 -3.51
N HIS A 148 -7.34 8.91 -4.07
CA HIS A 148 -7.58 8.87 -5.52
C HIS A 148 -8.98 9.44 -5.80
N PRO A 149 -9.19 10.21 -6.89
CA PRO A 149 -10.52 10.78 -7.20
C PRO A 149 -11.65 9.75 -7.23
N ASP A 150 -11.41 8.57 -7.83
CA ASP A 150 -12.40 7.49 -7.90
C ASP A 150 -12.63 6.72 -6.58
N ILE A 151 -11.89 7.01 -5.51
CA ILE A 151 -11.99 6.29 -4.23
C ILE A 151 -12.34 7.32 -3.14
N PRO A 152 -13.55 7.27 -2.57
CA PRO A 152 -14.03 8.29 -1.63
C PRO A 152 -13.28 8.28 -0.28
N THR A 153 -12.56 7.20 -0.01
CA THR A 153 -11.90 6.90 1.26
C THR A 153 -10.38 6.84 1.13
N PRO A 154 -9.64 6.95 2.24
CA PRO A 154 -8.18 6.92 2.20
C PRO A 154 -7.64 5.54 1.80
N ILE A 155 -6.65 5.54 0.93
CA ILE A 155 -5.83 4.39 0.59
C ILE A 155 -4.69 4.31 1.60
N LYS A 156 -4.80 3.37 2.54
CA LYS A 156 -3.82 3.15 3.60
C LYS A 156 -3.36 1.71 3.59
N CYS A 157 -2.08 1.47 3.83
CA CYS A 157 -1.53 0.12 3.87
C CYS A 157 -2.13 -0.65 5.05
N ASP A 158 -2.58 -1.88 4.79
CA ASP A 158 -3.13 -2.86 5.73
C ASP A 158 -2.17 -4.06 5.94
N LEU A 159 -0.92 -3.91 5.49
CA LEU A 159 0.11 -4.96 5.41
C LEU A 159 -0.30 -6.20 4.60
N CYS A 160 -1.30 -6.08 3.71
CA CYS A 160 -1.90 -7.20 2.99
C CYS A 160 -2.28 -8.37 3.92
N GLY A 161 -2.68 -8.04 5.14
CA GLY A 161 -2.91 -9.04 6.15
C GLY A 161 -1.64 -9.82 6.54
N GLY A 162 -0.56 -9.12 6.87
CA GLY A 162 0.65 -9.73 7.41
C GLY A 162 1.55 -10.40 6.37
N ASP A 163 1.10 -10.48 5.11
CA ASP A 163 1.85 -11.09 4.01
C ASP A 163 1.95 -10.13 2.81
N PRO A 164 2.76 -9.06 2.89
CA PRO A 164 2.75 -7.96 1.93
C PRO A 164 3.24 -8.35 0.54
N GLU A 165 2.41 -8.16 -0.47
CA GLU A 165 2.79 -8.41 -1.88
C GLU A 165 3.95 -7.52 -2.33
N CYS A 166 3.99 -6.27 -1.86
CA CYS A 166 5.07 -5.34 -2.20
C CYS A 166 6.45 -5.80 -1.71
N VAL A 167 6.51 -6.61 -0.66
CA VAL A 167 7.76 -7.22 -0.16
C VAL A 167 8.16 -8.40 -1.06
N LYS A 168 7.21 -9.29 -1.37
CA LYS A 168 7.44 -10.49 -2.21
C LYS A 168 7.95 -10.13 -3.60
N TRP A 169 7.37 -9.09 -4.19
CA TRP A 169 7.65 -8.68 -5.56
C TRP A 169 8.77 -7.64 -5.68
N CYS A 170 9.42 -7.26 -4.57
CA CYS A 170 10.53 -6.31 -4.61
C CYS A 170 11.80 -6.99 -5.19
N PRO A 171 12.23 -6.67 -6.42
CA PRO A 171 13.31 -7.41 -7.07
C PRO A 171 14.67 -7.19 -6.39
N THR A 172 14.84 -6.07 -5.68
CA THR A 172 16.10 -5.73 -5.00
C THR A 172 16.08 -6.03 -3.51
N GLY A 173 14.95 -6.51 -2.96
CA GLY A 173 14.81 -6.73 -1.51
C GLY A 173 14.86 -5.45 -0.66
N ALA A 174 14.58 -4.29 -1.27
CA ALA A 174 14.53 -2.99 -0.60
C ALA A 174 13.39 -2.87 0.42
N LEU A 175 12.29 -3.62 0.22
CA LEU A 175 11.16 -3.68 1.15
C LEU A 175 11.23 -4.97 1.96
N ARG A 176 11.05 -4.86 3.28
CA ARG A 176 11.02 -6.02 4.20
C ARG A 176 9.93 -5.84 5.24
N LEU A 177 9.29 -6.93 5.65
CA LEU A 177 8.40 -6.91 6.80
C LEU A 177 9.21 -7.18 8.06
N LYS A 178 9.15 -6.29 9.05
CA LYS A 178 9.89 -6.43 10.32
C LYS A 178 9.04 -6.04 11.50
N SER A 179 9.33 -6.65 12.65
CA SER A 179 8.81 -6.17 13.94
C SER A 179 9.60 -4.94 14.41
N PRO A 180 9.01 -4.06 15.24
CA PRO A 180 9.71 -2.95 15.88
C PRO A 180 10.92 -3.40 16.69
N LEU A 181 10.86 -4.58 17.31
CA LEU A 181 11.99 -5.15 18.05
C LEU A 181 13.16 -5.44 17.12
N ALA A 182 12.90 -6.16 16.02
CA ALA A 182 13.92 -6.47 15.01
C ALA A 182 14.54 -5.19 14.41
N LEU A 183 13.73 -4.16 14.16
CA LEU A 183 14.23 -2.85 13.71
C LEU A 183 15.16 -2.19 14.73
N GLY A 184 14.81 -2.26 16.02
CA GLY A 184 15.63 -1.76 17.11
C GLY A 184 16.96 -2.51 17.23
N ASP A 185 16.93 -3.84 17.14
CA ASP A 185 18.12 -4.68 17.22
C ASP A 185 19.09 -4.42 16.07
N GLU A 186 18.60 -4.29 14.85
CA GLU A 186 19.43 -3.93 13.69
C GLU A 186 20.05 -2.54 13.82
N ALA A 187 19.32 -1.58 14.39
CA ALA A 187 19.87 -0.26 14.68
C ALA A 187 21.01 -0.35 15.69
N ARG A 188 20.83 -1.10 16.79
CA ARG A 188 21.88 -1.35 17.80
C ARG A 188 23.10 -2.03 17.19
N GLN A 189 22.90 -3.08 16.38
CA GLN A 189 24.00 -3.79 15.73
C GLN A 189 24.77 -2.90 14.75
N ARG A 190 24.07 -2.05 13.99
CA ARG A 190 24.70 -1.09 13.08
C ARG A 190 25.57 -0.08 13.84
N THR A 191 25.04 0.47 14.92
CA THR A 191 25.78 1.39 15.80
C THR A 191 26.98 0.69 16.43
N ALA A 192 26.83 -0.53 16.93
CA ALA A 192 27.93 -1.32 17.51
C ALA A 192 29.05 -1.59 16.48
N ARG A 193 28.70 -1.96 15.24
CA ARG A 193 29.69 -2.16 14.16
C ARG A 193 30.42 -0.87 13.81
N ALA A 194 29.71 0.26 13.78
CA ALA A 194 30.32 1.57 13.55
C ALA A 194 31.30 1.94 14.68
N MET A 195 30.91 1.73 15.94
CA MET A 195 31.76 1.97 17.12
C MET A 195 32.99 1.06 17.14
N ALA A 196 32.85 -0.19 16.71
CA ALA A 196 33.95 -1.15 16.62
C ALA A 196 34.88 -0.92 15.42
N GLY A 197 34.63 0.09 14.57
CA GLY A 197 35.45 0.38 13.38
C GLY A 197 35.31 -0.66 12.25
N VAL A 198 34.26 -1.50 12.29
CA VAL A 198 34.03 -2.57 11.30
C VAL A 198 33.32 -2.04 10.04
N VAL A 199 32.79 -0.81 10.09
CA VAL A 199 32.13 -0.16 8.96
C VAL A 199 33.06 0.93 8.40
N LYS A 200 33.56 0.73 7.19
CA LYS A 200 34.14 1.79 6.36
C LYS A 200 33.05 2.67 5.76
#